data_AF-A0A960UL07-F1
#
_entry.id   AF-A0A960UL07-F1
#
_cell.length_a   1.000
_cell.length_b   1.000
_cell.length_c   1.000
_cell.angle_alpha   90.00
_cell.angle_beta   90.00
_cell.angle_gamma   90.00
#
_symmetry.space_group_name_H-M   'P 1'
#
loop_
_entity.id
_entity.type
_entity.pdbx_description
1 polymer ?
#
loop_
_entity_poly.entity_id
_entity_poly.type
_entity_poly.pdbx_seq_one_letter_code
_entity_poly.pdbx_strand_id
1 'polypeptide(L)'
;LGKREMLKVPLFGLILLASDNILVDREDAAGAKKAVSDATEAIKKRRRHLWIFPEGTRSKGKGLGEFKKGAFVMAIAAQAPIVPIVNQDMGHLLKPEQRFLKSGTHHVKILPAIPTKGLRFRDADRLIQEVAETYQREIDSF
;
A
#
# COMPACT_ATOMS: atom_id res chain seq x y z
N LEU A 1 -0.84 -5.87 -2.80
CA LEU A 1 -1.88 -5.68 -3.85
C LEU A 1 -1.23 -5.26 -5.14
N GLY A 2 -1.31 -6.06 -6.20
CA GLY A 2 -0.65 -5.80 -7.49
C GLY A 2 -1.62 -5.51 -8.63
N LYS A 3 -1.20 -4.73 -9.62
CA LYS A 3 -1.95 -4.55 -10.88
C LYS A 3 -1.86 -5.84 -11.70
N ARG A 4 -2.96 -6.30 -12.28
CA ARG A 4 -3.03 -7.56 -13.07
C ARG A 4 -2.00 -7.61 -14.21
N GLU A 5 -1.61 -6.45 -14.74
CA GLU A 5 -0.57 -6.32 -15.77
C GLU A 5 0.85 -6.67 -15.29
N MET A 6 1.17 -6.59 -13.99
CA MET A 6 2.49 -6.95 -13.46
C MET A 6 2.81 -8.43 -13.59
N LEU A 7 1.80 -9.27 -13.82
CA LEU A 7 1.97 -10.69 -14.13
C LEU A 7 2.77 -10.92 -15.42
N LYS A 8 2.85 -9.93 -16.31
CA LYS A 8 3.55 -10.00 -17.59
C LYS A 8 5.06 -9.72 -17.49
N VAL A 9 5.56 -9.26 -16.34
CA VAL A 9 6.99 -8.97 -16.15
C VAL A 9 7.73 -10.27 -15.82
N PRO A 10 8.75 -10.70 -16.60
CA PRO A 10 9.51 -11.92 -16.30
C PRO A 10 10.10 -11.87 -14.89
N LEU A 11 10.09 -12.99 -14.18
CA LEU A 11 10.50 -13.14 -12.76
C LEU A 11 9.55 -12.48 -11.73
N PHE A 12 9.18 -11.21 -11.91
CA PHE A 12 8.23 -10.52 -11.02
C PHE A 12 6.81 -11.12 -11.08
N GLY A 13 6.35 -11.51 -12.26
CA GLY A 13 5.06 -12.17 -12.44
C GLY A 13 5.00 -13.53 -11.75
N LEU A 14 6.10 -14.29 -11.77
CA LEU A 14 6.22 -15.59 -11.08
C LEU A 14 6.22 -15.41 -9.56
N ILE A 15 6.94 -14.40 -9.04
CA ILE A 15 6.93 -14.06 -7.61
C ILE A 15 5.52 -13.62 -7.18
N LEU A 16 4.86 -12.79 -7.98
CA LEU A 16 3.50 -12.33 -7.67
C LEU A 16 2.48 -13.48 -7.67
N LEU A 17 2.60 -14.42 -8.62
CA LEU A 17 1.79 -15.65 -8.69
C LEU A 17 2.07 -16.59 -7.51
N ALA A 18 3.34 -16.77 -7.16
CA ALA A 18 3.76 -17.64 -6.05
C ALA A 18 3.41 -17.06 -4.67
N SER A 19 3.23 -15.74 -4.57
CA SER A 19 3.03 -15.05 -3.27
C SER A 19 1.57 -14.89 -2.86
N ASP A 20 0.63 -15.66 -3.44
CA ASP A 20 -0.82 -15.62 -3.12
C ASP A 20 -1.38 -14.17 -3.06
N ASN A 21 -0.96 -13.34 -4.03
CA ASN A 21 -1.33 -11.94 -4.05
C ASN A 21 -2.82 -11.76 -4.33
N ILE A 22 -3.47 -10.93 -3.51
CA ILE A 22 -4.81 -10.43 -3.83
C ILE A 22 -4.68 -9.46 -5.01
N LEU A 23 -5.10 -9.93 -6.18
CA LEU A 23 -5.23 -9.13 -7.40
C LEU A 23 -6.59 -8.42 -7.35
N VAL A 24 -6.55 -7.10 -7.27
CA VAL A 24 -7.78 -6.29 -7.19
C VAL A 24 -8.11 -5.78 -8.57
N ASP A 25 -9.28 -6.16 -9.06
CA ASP A 25 -9.89 -5.54 -10.22
C ASP A 25 -10.63 -4.27 -9.75
N ARG A 26 -10.19 -3.10 -10.22
CA ARG A 26 -10.63 -1.78 -9.72
C ARG A 26 -11.76 -1.17 -10.54
N GLU A 27 -12.26 -1.88 -11.56
CA GLU A 27 -13.19 -1.33 -12.54
C GLU A 27 -14.66 -1.37 -12.10
N ASP A 28 -15.02 -2.12 -11.05
CA ASP A 28 -16.41 -2.18 -10.55
C ASP A 28 -16.53 -2.36 -9.01
N ALA A 29 -17.62 -1.86 -8.43
CA ALA A 29 -17.91 -1.88 -6.99
C ALA A 29 -17.99 -3.31 -6.41
N ALA A 30 -18.39 -4.28 -7.22
CA ALA A 30 -18.36 -5.71 -6.85
C ALA A 30 -16.91 -6.19 -6.61
N GLY A 31 -15.97 -5.77 -7.46
CA GLY A 31 -14.55 -6.07 -7.33
C GLY A 31 -13.95 -5.48 -6.05
N ALA A 32 -14.35 -4.27 -5.69
CA ALA A 32 -13.91 -3.63 -4.45
C ALA A 32 -14.37 -4.38 -3.19
N LYS A 33 -15.64 -4.83 -3.14
CA LYS A 33 -16.15 -5.64 -2.03
C LYS A 33 -15.41 -6.98 -1.93
N LYS A 34 -15.21 -7.65 -3.06
CA LYS A 34 -14.45 -8.91 -3.11
C LYS A 34 -13.04 -8.73 -2.57
N ALA A 35 -12.34 -7.66 -2.98
CA ALA A 35 -11.00 -7.35 -2.48
C ALA A 35 -10.94 -7.18 -0.96
N VAL A 36 -11.95 -6.54 -0.36
CA VAL A 36 -12.04 -6.39 1.10
C VAL A 36 -12.26 -7.75 1.79
N SER A 37 -13.10 -8.61 1.22
CA SER A 37 -13.31 -9.97 1.74
C SER A 37 -12.05 -10.81 1.65
N ASP A 38 -11.40 -10.82 0.50
CA ASP A 38 -10.17 -11.57 0.24
C ASP A 38 -9.06 -11.10 1.18
N ALA A 39 -8.93 -9.78 1.39
CA ALA A 39 -7.97 -9.19 2.33
C ALA A 39 -8.22 -9.64 3.77
N THR A 40 -9.49 -9.62 4.18
CA THR A 40 -9.89 -10.07 5.51
C THR A 40 -9.59 -11.56 5.72
N GLU A 41 -9.87 -12.40 4.72
CA GLU A 41 -9.58 -13.82 4.76
C GLU A 41 -8.06 -14.10 4.84
N ALA A 42 -7.29 -13.44 3.98
CA ALA A 42 -5.84 -13.60 3.93
C ALA A 42 -5.18 -13.24 5.27
N ILE A 43 -5.62 -12.14 5.90
CA ILE A 43 -5.10 -11.73 7.20
C ILE A 43 -5.57 -12.67 8.31
N LYS A 44 -6.89 -12.87 8.46
CA LYS A 44 -7.45 -13.56 9.63
C LYS A 44 -7.28 -15.08 9.58
N LYS A 45 -7.50 -15.70 8.43
CA LYS A 45 -7.47 -17.17 8.29
C LYS A 45 -6.10 -17.67 7.87
N ARG A 46 -5.47 -17.00 6.90
CA ARG A 46 -4.18 -17.44 6.33
C ARG A 46 -2.97 -16.81 7.00
N ARG A 47 -3.17 -15.94 8.01
CA ARG A 47 -2.12 -15.25 8.78
C ARG A 47 -1.10 -14.53 7.89
N ARG A 48 -1.58 -13.89 6.83
CA ARG A 48 -0.74 -13.16 5.87
C ARG A 48 -0.66 -11.67 6.21
N HIS A 49 0.46 -11.07 5.83
CA HIS A 49 0.64 -9.61 5.85
C HIS A 49 0.27 -9.05 4.48
N LEU A 50 -0.42 -7.90 4.46
CA LEU A 50 -0.77 -7.22 3.22
C LEU A 50 0.09 -5.98 3.04
N TRP A 51 0.81 -5.95 1.91
CA TRP A 51 1.53 -4.75 1.48
C TRP A 51 0.68 -3.95 0.49
N ILE A 52 0.46 -2.67 0.81
CA ILE A 52 -0.38 -1.77 0.01
C ILE A 52 0.30 -0.41 -0.11
N PHE A 53 0.34 0.11 -1.34
CA PHE A 53 0.67 1.51 -1.60
C PHE A 53 -0.64 2.31 -1.68
N PRO A 54 -0.98 3.13 -0.67
CA PRO A 54 -2.28 3.80 -0.60
C PRO A 54 -2.48 4.83 -1.72
N GLU A 55 -1.43 5.45 -2.24
CA GLU A 55 -1.49 6.34 -3.42
C GLU A 55 -1.88 5.59 -4.71
N GLY A 56 -1.51 4.32 -4.81
CA GLY A 56 -1.80 3.45 -5.94
C GLY A 56 -1.01 3.74 -7.22
N THR A 57 -0.16 4.77 -7.23
CA THR A 57 0.81 5.09 -8.29
C THR A 57 2.09 5.64 -7.66
N ARG A 58 3.23 5.50 -8.36
CA ARG A 58 4.50 6.10 -7.92
C ARG A 58 4.40 7.63 -7.99
N SER A 59 4.91 8.34 -6.98
CA SER A 59 5.03 9.80 -7.02
C SER A 59 5.99 10.21 -8.15
N LYS A 60 5.65 11.30 -8.84
CA LYS A 60 6.47 11.90 -9.92
C LYS A 60 7.27 13.11 -9.42
N GLY A 61 7.68 13.09 -8.15
CA GLY A 61 8.43 14.18 -7.52
C GLY A 61 7.56 15.37 -7.08
N LYS A 62 6.24 15.18 -6.94
CA LYS A 62 5.29 16.22 -6.50
C LYS A 62 4.93 16.12 -5.02
N GLY A 63 5.75 15.44 -4.21
CA GLY A 63 5.44 15.12 -2.82
C GLY A 63 4.53 13.89 -2.67
N LEU A 64 3.93 13.78 -1.48
CA LEU A 64 3.02 12.70 -1.09
C LEU A 64 1.70 12.81 -1.86
N GLY A 65 1.30 11.75 -2.56
CA GLY A 65 0.02 11.71 -3.28
C GLY A 65 -1.18 11.49 -2.37
N GLU A 66 -2.38 11.63 -2.94
CA GLU A 66 -3.63 11.36 -2.24
C GLU A 66 -3.77 9.86 -1.90
N PHE A 67 -4.10 9.57 -0.65
CA PHE A 67 -4.30 8.21 -0.18
C PHE A 67 -5.69 7.68 -0.50
N LYS A 68 -5.74 6.56 -1.21
CA LYS A 68 -6.99 5.89 -1.58
C LYS A 68 -7.57 5.13 -0.39
N LYS A 69 -8.87 5.28 -0.19
CA LYS A 69 -9.65 4.70 0.91
C LYS A 69 -9.61 3.17 1.03
N GLY A 70 -9.43 2.47 -0.09
CA GLY A 70 -9.52 1.00 -0.13
C GLY A 70 -8.60 0.28 0.86
N ALA A 71 -7.35 0.74 1.02
CA ALA A 71 -6.38 0.12 1.93
C ALA A 71 -6.84 0.16 3.39
N PHE A 72 -7.37 1.31 3.81
CA PHE A 72 -7.83 1.59 5.16
C PHE A 72 -9.12 0.84 5.48
N VAL A 73 -10.03 0.75 4.50
CA VAL A 73 -11.24 -0.06 4.63
C VAL A 73 -10.89 -1.54 4.80
N MET A 74 -9.91 -2.06 4.07
CA MET A 74 -9.43 -3.44 4.24
C MET A 74 -8.84 -3.67 5.64
N ALA A 75 -7.99 -2.75 6.12
CA ALA A 75 -7.40 -2.84 7.46
C ALA A 75 -8.46 -2.81 8.56
N ILE A 76 -9.46 -1.92 8.45
CA ILE A 76 -10.59 -1.82 9.37
C ILE A 76 -11.46 -3.10 9.31
N ALA A 77 -11.81 -3.60 8.12
CA ALA A 77 -12.59 -4.84 7.99
C ALA A 77 -11.86 -6.04 8.59
N ALA A 78 -10.54 -6.10 8.38
CA ALA A 78 -9.68 -7.11 8.97
C ALA A 78 -9.41 -6.88 10.47
N GLN A 79 -9.72 -5.70 11.02
CA GLN A 79 -9.34 -5.28 12.37
C GLN A 79 -7.84 -5.49 12.62
N ALA A 80 -7.04 -5.24 11.58
CA ALA A 80 -5.60 -5.46 11.56
C ALA A 80 -4.87 -4.12 11.64
N PRO A 81 -3.81 -4.01 12.45
CA PRO A 81 -3.06 -2.77 12.57
C PRO A 81 -2.37 -2.41 11.24
N ILE A 82 -2.24 -1.11 10.99
CA ILE A 82 -1.50 -0.57 9.86
C ILE A 82 -0.08 -0.24 10.33
N VAL A 83 0.94 -0.68 9.59
CA VAL A 83 2.33 -0.31 9.86
C VAL A 83 2.79 0.65 8.76
N PRO A 84 2.95 1.95 9.05
CA PRO A 84 3.47 2.91 8.09
C PRO A 84 4.93 2.62 7.72
N ILE A 85 5.25 2.68 6.43
CA ILE A 85 6.62 2.54 5.93
C ILE A 85 6.88 3.71 4.98
N VAL A 86 7.66 4.67 5.47
CA VAL A 86 8.00 5.89 4.75
C VAL A 86 9.26 5.62 3.93
N ASN A 87 9.21 5.96 2.64
CA ASN A 87 10.30 5.75 1.69
C ASN A 87 10.68 7.10 1.08
N GLN A 88 11.97 7.41 1.04
CA GLN A 88 12.51 8.65 0.47
C GLN A 88 13.68 8.36 -0.48
N ASP A 89 13.92 9.29 -1.41
CA ASP A 89 15.00 9.27 -2.41
C ASP A 89 14.88 8.22 -3.52
N MET A 90 13.87 7.34 -3.48
CA MET A 90 13.65 6.34 -4.54
C MET A 90 13.50 6.99 -5.94
N GLY A 91 12.93 8.21 -6.00
CA GLY A 91 12.78 8.96 -7.26
C GLY A 91 14.11 9.41 -7.90
N HIS A 92 15.19 9.52 -7.12
CA HIS A 92 16.53 9.82 -7.63
C HIS A 92 17.25 8.56 -8.13
N LEU A 93 16.94 7.41 -7.53
CA LEU A 93 17.51 6.10 -7.87
C LEU A 93 16.86 5.49 -9.10
N LEU A 94 15.53 5.64 -9.25
CA LEU A 94 14.78 5.05 -10.36
C LEU A 94 13.54 5.88 -10.70
N LYS A 95 13.67 6.75 -11.71
CA LYS A 95 12.52 7.43 -12.28
C LYS A 95 11.65 6.44 -13.08
N PRO A 96 10.33 6.68 -13.19
CA PRO A 96 9.43 5.79 -13.93
C PRO A 96 9.84 5.52 -15.38
N GLU A 97 10.51 6.47 -16.04
CA GLU A 97 10.97 6.36 -17.43
C GLU A 97 12.31 5.61 -17.57
N GLN A 98 13.01 5.36 -16.45
CA GLN A 98 14.34 4.77 -16.46
C GLN A 98 14.27 3.24 -16.40
N ARG A 99 15.15 2.60 -17.19
CA ARG A 99 15.25 1.14 -17.29
C ARG A 99 16.22 0.53 -16.28
N PHE A 100 17.15 1.32 -15.76
CA PHE A 100 18.19 0.87 -14.83
C PHE A 100 18.21 1.74 -13.58
N LEU A 101 18.50 1.10 -12.44
CA LEU A 101 18.70 1.75 -11.15
C LEU A 101 20.01 2.54 -11.17
N LYS A 102 20.01 3.74 -10.61
CA LYS A 102 21.22 4.50 -10.28
C LYS A 102 21.74 4.10 -8.91
N SER A 103 23.05 4.20 -8.73
CA SER A 103 23.66 4.09 -7.40
C SER A 103 23.27 5.29 -6.54
N GLY A 104 23.05 5.05 -5.25
CA GLY A 104 22.76 6.07 -4.25
C GLY A 104 22.12 5.47 -2.99
N THR A 105 21.66 6.33 -2.10
CA THR A 105 21.07 5.94 -0.81
C THR A 105 19.55 5.98 -0.89
N HIS A 106 18.88 4.96 -0.35
CA HIS A 106 17.44 4.91 -0.19
C HIS A 106 17.09 4.92 1.30
N HIS A 107 16.41 5.96 1.76
CA HIS A 107 16.03 6.07 3.15
C HIS A 107 14.66 5.42 3.38
N VAL A 108 14.58 4.56 4.39
CA VAL A 108 13.36 3.86 4.78
C VAL A 108 13.15 4.01 6.29
N LYS A 109 11.96 4.45 6.69
CA LYS A 109 11.56 4.53 8.10
C LYS A 109 10.31 3.70 8.32
N ILE A 110 10.38 2.79 9.28
CA ILE A 110 9.25 1.98 9.72
C ILE A 110 8.71 2.61 10.99
N LEU A 111 7.43 2.96 11.00
CA LEU A 111 6.80 3.65 12.13
C LEU A 111 6.03 2.67 13.03
N PRO A 112 5.69 3.08 14.25
CA PRO A 112 4.81 2.31 15.13
C PRO A 112 3.49 1.94 14.45
N ALA A 113 2.99 0.76 14.80
CA ALA A 113 1.73 0.26 14.28
C ALA A 113 0.55 1.11 14.77
N ILE A 114 -0.32 1.51 13.84
CA ILE A 114 -1.56 2.25 14.11
C ILE A 114 -2.70 1.22 14.26
N PRO A 115 -3.31 1.09 15.45
CA PRO A 115 -4.33 0.09 15.71
C PRO A 115 -5.64 0.44 15.00
N THR A 116 -6.28 -0.55 14.38
CA THR A 116 -7.62 -0.40 13.75
C THR A 116 -8.72 -1.09 14.55
N LYS A 117 -8.38 -1.70 15.69
CA LYS A 117 -9.32 -2.42 16.55
C LYS A 117 -10.40 -1.47 17.06
N GLY A 118 -11.66 -1.84 16.85
CA GLY A 118 -12.83 -1.04 17.24
C GLY A 118 -13.25 0.03 16.21
N LEU A 119 -12.44 0.29 15.18
CA LEU A 119 -12.80 1.22 14.11
C LEU A 119 -13.87 0.62 13.19
N ARG A 120 -14.68 1.49 12.60
CA ARG A 120 -15.74 1.17 11.63
C ARG A 120 -15.48 1.89 10.32
N PHE A 121 -16.23 1.53 9.27
CA PHE A 121 -16.10 2.14 7.94
C PHE A 121 -16.16 3.68 7.94
N ARG A 122 -16.99 4.27 8.82
CA ARG A 122 -17.11 5.73 8.99
C ARG A 122 -15.83 6.41 9.48
N ASP A 123 -14.95 5.66 10.14
CA ASP A 123 -13.70 6.18 10.71
C ASP A 123 -12.56 6.17 9.68
N ALA A 124 -12.80 5.61 8.49
CA ALA A 124 -11.78 5.44 7.45
C ALA A 124 -11.20 6.77 6.97
N ASP A 125 -12.02 7.81 6.78
CA ASP A 125 -11.53 9.10 6.28
C ASP A 125 -10.63 9.81 7.30
N ARG A 126 -10.99 9.74 8.59
CA ARG A 126 -10.15 10.22 9.69
C ARG A 126 -8.83 9.45 9.76
N LEU A 127 -8.89 8.12 9.65
CA LEU A 127 -7.69 7.28 9.66
C LEU A 127 -6.76 7.57 8.48
N ILE A 128 -7.32 7.86 7.30
CA ILE A 128 -6.54 8.27 6.12
C ILE A 128 -5.77 9.56 6.41
N GLN A 129 -6.46 10.58 6.96
CA GLN A 129 -5.84 11.86 7.30
C GLN A 129 -4.71 11.69 8.33
N GLU A 130 -4.98 10.99 9.44
CA GLU A 130 -3.98 10.73 10.48
C GLU A 130 -2.71 10.05 9.93
N VAL A 131 -2.90 9.04 9.08
CA VAL A 131 -1.79 8.31 8.46
C VAL A 131 -1.07 9.20 7.45
N ALA A 132 -1.79 9.95 6.62
CA ALA A 132 -1.17 10.86 5.64
C ALA A 132 -0.35 11.96 6.32
N GLU A 133 -0.87 12.58 7.38
CA GLU A 133 -0.13 13.58 8.19
C GLU A 133 1.12 12.99 8.82
N THR A 134 1.02 11.75 9.33
CA THR A 134 2.17 11.02 9.86
C THR A 134 3.22 10.80 8.77
N TYR A 135 2.83 10.34 7.58
CA TYR A 135 3.77 10.19 6.45
C TYR A 135 4.43 11.52 6.08
N GLN A 136 3.64 12.59 5.98
CA GLN A 136 4.15 13.91 5.58
C GLN A 136 5.17 14.44 6.60
N ARG A 137 4.84 14.38 7.90
CA ARG A 137 5.77 14.79 8.98
C ARG A 137 7.09 14.05 8.91
N GLU A 138 7.05 12.75 8.65
CA GLU A 138 8.24 11.91 8.62
C GLU A 138 9.07 12.16 7.35
N ILE A 139 8.43 12.38 6.21
CA ILE A 139 9.09 12.80 4.96
C ILE A 139 9.80 14.16 5.17
N ASP A 140 9.14 15.10 5.83
CA ASP A 140 9.71 16.42 6.10
C ASP A 140 10.83 16.41 7.16
N SER A 141 11.00 15.29 7.88
CA SER A 141 11.98 15.15 8.96
C SER A 141 13.35 14.60 8.52
N PHE A 142 13.45 14.13 7.28
CA PHE A 142 14.71 13.69 6.69
C PHE A 142 15.54 14.87 6.17
#